data_AF-A0A7Y8I033-F1
#
_entry.id   AF-A0A7Y8I033-F1
#
_cell.length_a   1.000
_cell.length_b   1.000
_cell.length_c   1.000
_cell.angle_alpha   90.00
_cell.angle_beta   90.00
_cell.angle_gamma   90.00
#
_symmetry.space_group_name_H-M   'P 1'
#
loop_
_entity.id
_entity.type
_entity.pdbx_description
1 polymer ?
#
loop_
_entity_poly.entity_id
_entity_poly.type
_entity_poly.pdbx_seq_one_letter_code
_entity_poly.pdbx_strand_id
1 'polypeptide(L)'
;FVEKPHAIDPDGIQTVRAAVEMAAAKRLSVVSGLQSRYHPGYKETMQRVHDGAIGEIVVIQETWLRPPYVMYQRAPGLTEVEYQASNQYHFHWLCGDDVPQTLIHNLDRSSWAMRNTAPVRAYGMGGRSTLKGEIYGNVFDHHAVVYEFANGVRIYAYCRTIDNCYNENSSLILGTKGRCDLLRLTITGETNWKQPGSPSKNNAYDLEHVALFGAIRSGTPLNNGDYMVRSTLITLMGQFSCYSGKEVTWDQISKSNYVHLPRPEDVRADMEPPVRPGPDGSYPVAFTPGVSKLL
;
A
#
# COMPACT_ATOMS: atom_id res chain seq x y z
N PHE A 1 10.75 -10.66 9.68
CA PHE A 1 9.81 -9.52 9.59
C PHE A 1 10.10 -8.79 8.29
N VAL A 2 9.08 -8.35 7.57
CA VAL A 2 9.22 -7.57 6.34
C VAL A 2 8.23 -6.41 6.44
N GLU A 3 8.73 -5.18 6.40
CA GLU A 3 7.87 -3.99 6.36
C GLU A 3 7.12 -3.91 5.04
N LYS A 4 6.00 -3.17 5.06
CA LYS A 4 5.26 -2.83 3.86
C LYS A 4 5.95 -1.66 3.09
N PRO A 5 5.69 -1.50 1.78
CA PRO A 5 5.22 -2.54 0.87
C PRO A 5 6.26 -3.64 0.68
N HIS A 6 5.80 -4.83 0.34
CA HIS A 6 6.68 -6.00 0.25
C HIS A 6 7.44 -6.09 -1.10
N ALA A 7 7.00 -5.31 -2.09
CA ALA A 7 7.66 -5.09 -3.37
C ALA A 7 7.08 -3.81 -4.02
N ILE A 8 7.78 -3.28 -5.03
CA ILE A 8 7.35 -2.10 -5.78
C ILE A 8 6.86 -2.41 -7.20
N ASP A 9 6.99 -3.67 -7.64
CA ASP A 9 6.59 -4.14 -8.97
C ASP A 9 6.18 -5.62 -8.95
N PRO A 10 5.53 -6.11 -10.04
CA PRO A 10 5.11 -7.51 -10.16
C PRO A 10 6.25 -8.54 -10.08
N ASP A 11 7.44 -8.25 -10.62
CA ASP A 11 8.60 -9.15 -10.59
C ASP A 11 9.10 -9.37 -9.15
N GLY A 12 9.23 -8.27 -8.38
CA GLY A 12 9.56 -8.32 -6.96
C GLY A 12 8.54 -9.12 -6.14
N ILE A 13 7.26 -9.08 -6.51
CA ILE A 13 6.24 -9.93 -5.87
C ILE A 13 6.48 -11.42 -6.12
N GLN A 14 6.96 -11.83 -7.30
CA GLN A 14 7.29 -13.24 -7.53
C GLN A 14 8.42 -13.70 -6.60
N THR A 15 9.41 -12.83 -6.38
CA THR A 15 10.48 -13.09 -5.40
C THR A 15 9.92 -13.25 -3.99
N VAL A 16 9.00 -12.38 -3.57
CA VAL A 16 8.33 -12.48 -2.26
C VAL A 16 7.53 -13.78 -2.13
N ARG A 17 6.77 -14.17 -3.16
CA ARG A 17 6.00 -15.43 -3.18
C ARG A 17 6.93 -16.64 -3.00
N ALA A 18 8.01 -16.72 -3.78
CA ALA A 18 8.97 -17.81 -3.69
C ALA A 18 9.63 -17.88 -2.30
N ALA A 19 9.99 -16.72 -1.73
CA ALA A 19 10.57 -16.66 -0.39
C ALA A 19 9.58 -17.11 0.70
N VAL A 20 8.30 -16.72 0.59
CA VAL A 20 7.21 -17.13 1.48
C VAL A 20 6.98 -18.65 1.44
N GLU A 21 6.94 -19.24 0.24
CA GLU A 21 6.76 -20.68 0.04
C GLU A 21 7.95 -21.46 0.60
N MET A 22 9.16 -20.98 0.32
CA MET A 22 10.39 -21.58 0.87
C MET A 22 10.42 -21.50 2.40
N ALA A 23 9.99 -20.38 2.98
CA ALA A 23 9.91 -20.21 4.42
C ALA A 23 8.90 -21.19 5.04
N ALA A 24 7.74 -21.40 4.40
CA ALA A 24 6.76 -22.40 4.84
C ALA A 24 7.36 -23.81 4.84
N ALA A 25 8.02 -24.21 3.74
CA ALA A 25 8.68 -25.51 3.63
C ALA A 25 9.78 -25.72 4.70
N LYS A 26 10.50 -24.65 5.04
CA LYS A 26 11.55 -24.65 6.07
C LYS A 26 11.03 -24.40 7.50
N ARG A 27 9.71 -24.28 7.70
CA ARG A 27 9.10 -23.93 8.99
C ARG A 27 9.69 -22.64 9.61
N LEU A 28 9.86 -21.60 8.78
CA LEU A 28 10.34 -20.29 9.20
C LEU A 28 9.19 -19.29 9.30
N SER A 29 9.29 -18.38 10.27
CA SER A 29 8.30 -17.32 10.44
C SER A 29 8.52 -16.17 9.45
N VAL A 30 7.47 -15.79 8.73
CA VAL A 30 7.39 -14.60 7.88
C VAL A 30 6.23 -13.73 8.35
N VAL A 31 6.56 -12.60 8.96
CA VAL A 31 5.59 -11.63 9.47
C VAL A 31 5.70 -10.32 8.70
N SER A 32 4.55 -9.85 8.24
CA SER A 32 4.31 -8.58 7.55
C SER A 32 4.15 -7.42 8.52
N GLY A 33 4.59 -6.22 8.13
CA GLY A 33 4.26 -4.94 8.78
C GLY A 33 2.80 -4.46 8.59
N LEU A 34 1.89 -5.30 8.07
CA LEU A 34 0.46 -5.01 7.98
C LEU A 34 -0.23 -5.14 9.37
N GLN A 35 0.17 -4.27 10.30
CA GLN A 35 -0.13 -4.33 11.73
C GLN A 35 -1.62 -4.46 12.11
N SER A 36 -2.55 -3.98 11.27
CA SER A 36 -3.98 -3.99 11.59
C SER A 36 -4.51 -5.41 11.78
N ARG A 37 -3.84 -6.40 11.16
CA ARG A 37 -4.12 -7.83 11.32
C ARG A 37 -3.79 -8.38 12.70
N TYR A 38 -3.06 -7.66 13.54
CA TYR A 38 -2.67 -8.10 14.89
C TYR A 38 -3.46 -7.41 16.00
N HIS A 39 -3.99 -6.21 15.75
CA HIS A 39 -4.65 -5.42 16.77
C HIS A 39 -6.07 -5.94 17.11
N PRO A 40 -6.35 -6.27 18.38
CA PRO A 40 -7.61 -6.89 18.80
C PRO A 40 -8.86 -6.11 18.39
N GLY A 41 -8.84 -4.79 18.53
CA GLY A 41 -9.98 -3.96 18.14
C GLY A 41 -10.29 -4.01 16.64
N TYR A 42 -9.26 -4.08 15.77
CA TYR A 42 -9.49 -4.21 14.33
C TYR A 42 -10.06 -5.60 14.01
N LYS A 43 -9.56 -6.66 14.67
CA LYS A 43 -10.09 -8.02 14.54
C LYS A 43 -11.56 -8.10 14.96
N GLU A 44 -11.91 -7.56 16.12
CA GLU A 44 -13.28 -7.56 16.60
C GLU A 44 -14.20 -6.75 15.68
N THR A 45 -13.77 -5.54 15.29
CA THR A 45 -14.56 -4.67 14.39
C THR A 45 -14.80 -5.37 13.05
N MET A 46 -13.76 -5.96 12.45
CA MET A 46 -13.90 -6.67 11.18
C MET A 46 -14.76 -7.93 11.32
N GLN A 47 -14.63 -8.66 12.43
CA GLN A 47 -15.49 -9.81 12.71
C GLN A 47 -16.97 -9.39 12.74
N ARG A 48 -17.31 -8.28 13.40
CA ARG A 48 -18.69 -7.75 13.41
C ARG A 48 -19.18 -7.36 12.03
N VAL A 49 -18.31 -6.77 11.20
CA VAL A 49 -18.64 -6.51 9.79
C VAL A 49 -18.96 -7.81 9.06
N HIS A 50 -18.13 -8.85 9.23
CA HIS A 50 -18.34 -10.18 8.63
C HIS A 50 -19.56 -10.93 9.18
N ASP A 51 -19.97 -10.65 10.42
CA ASP A 51 -21.16 -11.18 11.07
C ASP A 51 -22.45 -10.43 10.65
N GLY A 52 -22.32 -9.42 9.78
CA GLY A 52 -23.46 -8.71 9.19
C GLY A 52 -23.94 -7.49 9.97
N ALA A 53 -23.14 -6.95 10.89
CA ALA A 53 -23.51 -5.77 11.69
C ALA A 53 -23.82 -4.51 10.85
N ILE A 54 -23.34 -4.47 9.60
CA ILE A 54 -23.64 -3.41 8.63
C ILE A 54 -24.45 -3.91 7.42
N GLY A 55 -24.94 -5.15 7.44
CA GLY A 55 -25.57 -5.81 6.28
C GLY A 55 -24.56 -6.16 5.20
N GLU A 56 -25.00 -6.15 3.94
CA GLU A 56 -24.12 -6.40 2.79
C GLU A 56 -23.26 -5.16 2.53
N ILE A 57 -21.96 -5.35 2.29
CA ILE A 57 -21.05 -4.25 1.92
C ILE A 57 -21.46 -3.75 0.53
N VAL A 58 -21.73 -2.45 0.42
CA VAL A 58 -22.06 -1.80 -0.87
C VAL A 58 -20.89 -1.03 -1.44
N VAL A 59 -20.07 -0.42 -0.58
CA VAL A 59 -18.87 0.33 -0.99
C VAL A 59 -17.87 0.39 0.16
N ILE A 60 -16.59 0.47 -0.19
CA ILE A 60 -15.53 0.81 0.74
C ILE A 60 -14.88 2.11 0.27
N GLN A 61 -14.66 3.04 1.19
CA GLN A 61 -13.92 4.27 0.92
C GLN A 61 -12.65 4.29 1.77
N GLU A 62 -11.53 4.43 1.10
CA GLU A 62 -10.20 4.50 1.71
C GLU A 62 -9.59 5.86 1.37
N THR A 63 -9.28 6.66 2.38
CA THR A 63 -8.73 8.00 2.17
C THR A 63 -7.48 8.17 3.01
N TRP A 64 -6.38 8.58 2.38
CA TRP A 64 -5.18 9.01 3.09
C TRP A 64 -4.55 10.22 2.40
N LEU A 65 -4.98 11.40 2.81
CA LEU A 65 -4.55 12.69 2.30
C LEU A 65 -3.67 13.38 3.36
N ARG A 66 -2.42 13.67 3.01
CA ARG A 66 -1.43 14.26 3.93
C ARG A 66 -0.39 15.09 3.17
N PRO A 67 0.50 15.81 3.87
CA PRO A 67 1.74 16.34 3.29
C PRO A 67 2.74 15.22 2.91
N PRO A 68 3.86 15.54 2.23
CA PRO A 68 4.86 14.55 1.81
C PRO A 68 5.44 13.76 2.98
N TYR A 69 6.02 12.59 2.67
CA TYR A 69 6.87 11.91 3.64
C TYR A 69 8.13 12.74 3.91
N VAL A 70 8.91 12.35 4.92
CA VAL A 70 10.14 13.05 5.33
C VAL A 70 10.94 13.48 4.10
N MET A 71 11.16 14.78 3.98
CA MET A 71 11.88 15.39 2.86
C MET A 71 13.34 15.60 3.26
N TYR A 72 14.25 15.03 2.47
CA TYR A 72 15.68 15.16 2.70
C TYR A 72 16.29 16.16 1.71
N GLN A 73 16.71 17.32 2.23
CA GLN A 73 17.52 18.28 1.49
C GLN A 73 18.87 17.64 1.15
N ARG A 74 19.35 17.83 -0.08
CA ARG A 74 20.62 17.25 -0.53
C ARG A 74 21.77 17.79 0.33
N ALA A 75 22.45 16.91 1.05
CA ALA A 75 23.68 17.29 1.73
C ALA A 75 24.80 17.56 0.71
N PRO A 76 25.66 18.56 0.93
CA PRO A 76 26.79 18.83 0.04
C PRO A 76 27.69 17.59 -0.13
N GLY A 77 28.09 17.30 -1.37
CA GLY A 77 29.02 16.20 -1.68
C GLY A 77 28.38 14.84 -1.93
N LEU A 78 27.06 14.69 -1.74
CA LEU A 78 26.37 13.46 -2.16
C LEU A 78 26.38 13.32 -3.69
N THR A 79 26.67 12.11 -4.15
CA THR A 79 26.40 11.72 -5.53
C THR A 79 24.90 11.68 -5.80
N GLU A 80 24.53 11.61 -7.07
CA GLU A 80 23.12 11.53 -7.49
C GLU A 80 22.42 10.29 -6.91
N VAL A 81 23.08 9.12 -6.94
CA VAL A 81 22.53 7.88 -6.40
C VAL A 81 22.37 7.95 -4.87
N GLU A 82 23.38 8.43 -4.15
CA GLU A 82 23.32 8.58 -2.70
C GLU A 82 22.21 9.55 -2.27
N TYR A 83 22.04 10.65 -3.01
CA TYR A 83 20.95 11.58 -2.77
C TYR A 83 19.58 10.92 -2.95
N GLN A 84 19.37 10.23 -4.08
CA GLN A 84 18.11 9.54 -4.34
C GLN A 84 17.80 8.49 -3.27
N ALA A 85 18.80 7.71 -2.86
CA ALA A 85 18.68 6.75 -1.77
C ALA A 85 18.32 7.42 -0.42
N SER A 86 18.93 8.58 -0.11
CA SER A 86 18.61 9.34 1.10
C SER A 86 17.19 9.88 1.12
N ASN A 87 16.58 10.08 -0.06
CA ASN A 87 15.25 10.64 -0.25
C ASN A 87 14.29 9.63 -0.93
N GLN A 88 14.44 8.34 -0.62
CA GLN A 88 13.84 7.20 -1.34
C GLN A 88 12.35 7.31 -1.68
N TYR A 89 11.53 7.88 -0.78
CA TYR A 89 10.06 7.98 -0.96
C TYR A 89 9.65 8.84 -2.16
N HIS A 90 10.59 9.59 -2.73
CA HIS A 90 10.36 10.52 -3.82
C HIS A 90 10.89 9.98 -5.16
N PHE A 91 11.48 8.78 -5.19
CA PHE A 91 12.04 8.20 -6.42
C PHE A 91 11.42 6.83 -6.72
N HIS A 92 10.69 6.74 -7.84
CA HIS A 92 9.88 5.57 -8.17
C HIS A 92 10.67 4.25 -8.20
N TRP A 93 11.94 4.28 -8.66
CA TRP A 93 12.77 3.09 -8.76
C TRP A 93 13.18 2.52 -7.39
N LEU A 94 13.08 3.30 -6.32
CA LEU A 94 13.34 2.86 -4.95
C LEU A 94 12.07 2.45 -4.22
N CYS A 95 10.95 3.12 -4.51
CA CYS A 95 9.79 3.10 -3.63
C CYS A 95 8.45 2.83 -4.35
N GLY A 96 8.46 2.66 -5.67
CA GLY A 96 7.28 2.56 -6.53
C GLY A 96 6.62 3.93 -6.69
N ASP A 97 5.70 4.26 -5.80
CA ASP A 97 5.03 5.57 -5.67
C ASP A 97 4.15 5.55 -4.41
N ASP A 98 3.28 6.55 -4.27
CA ASP A 98 2.47 6.73 -3.07
C ASP A 98 1.34 5.70 -2.88
N VAL A 99 0.73 5.11 -3.92
CA VAL A 99 -0.33 4.09 -3.73
C VAL A 99 0.18 2.88 -2.93
N PRO A 100 1.28 2.19 -3.33
CA PRO A 100 1.82 1.08 -2.54
C PRO A 100 2.40 1.49 -1.19
N GLN A 101 2.85 2.74 -1.01
CA GLN A 101 3.40 3.19 0.28
C GLN A 101 2.32 3.56 1.30
N THR A 102 1.36 4.36 0.84
CA THR A 102 0.33 5.00 1.66
C THR A 102 -0.89 4.09 1.78
N LEU A 103 -1.43 3.59 0.67
CA LEU A 103 -2.70 2.87 0.67
C LEU A 103 -2.59 1.38 0.99
N ILE A 104 -1.40 0.83 1.22
CA ILE A 104 -1.25 -0.61 1.46
C ILE A 104 -1.99 -1.10 2.71
N HIS A 105 -1.99 -0.36 3.80
CA HIS A 105 -2.79 -0.72 4.98
C HIS A 105 -4.30 -0.62 4.68
N ASN A 106 -4.70 0.39 3.93
CA ASN A 106 -6.09 0.61 3.53
C ASN A 106 -6.59 -0.53 2.65
N LEU A 107 -5.83 -0.90 1.62
CA LEU A 107 -6.19 -1.94 0.66
C LEU A 107 -6.09 -3.35 1.26
N ASP A 108 -5.20 -3.56 2.24
CA ASP A 108 -5.21 -4.78 3.05
C ASP A 108 -6.49 -4.91 3.88
N ARG A 109 -6.92 -3.83 4.56
CA ARG A 109 -8.16 -3.80 5.35
C ARG A 109 -9.40 -3.94 4.47
N SER A 110 -9.41 -3.31 3.29
CA SER A 110 -10.46 -3.47 2.30
C SER A 110 -10.54 -4.92 1.79
N SER A 111 -9.40 -5.53 1.44
CA SER A 111 -9.37 -6.95 1.07
C SER A 111 -9.85 -7.84 2.23
N TRP A 112 -9.49 -7.52 3.48
CA TRP A 112 -9.99 -8.22 4.66
C TRP A 112 -11.52 -8.12 4.80
N ALA A 113 -12.10 -6.92 4.64
CA ALA A 113 -13.54 -6.70 4.64
C ALA A 113 -14.22 -7.56 3.56
N MET A 114 -13.61 -7.66 2.38
CA MET A 114 -14.03 -8.53 1.28
C MET A 114 -13.57 -9.99 1.44
N ARG A 115 -13.43 -10.46 2.68
CA ARG A 115 -13.07 -11.85 3.03
C ARG A 115 -11.77 -12.33 2.37
N ASN A 116 -10.75 -11.48 2.36
CA ASN A 116 -9.42 -11.75 1.79
C ASN A 116 -9.45 -12.05 0.28
N THR A 117 -10.41 -11.51 -0.45
CA THR A 117 -10.44 -11.59 -1.91
C THR A 117 -9.70 -10.42 -2.55
N ALA A 118 -9.28 -10.59 -3.80
CA ALA A 118 -8.75 -9.51 -4.61
C ALA A 118 -9.86 -8.92 -5.51
N PRO A 119 -9.82 -7.60 -5.79
CA PRO A 119 -10.61 -7.01 -6.86
C PRO A 119 -10.26 -7.67 -8.22
N VAL A 120 -11.22 -7.70 -9.14
CA VAL A 120 -11.03 -8.25 -10.49
C VAL A 120 -10.39 -7.25 -11.45
N ARG A 121 -10.55 -5.94 -11.19
CA ARG A 121 -9.97 -4.85 -11.99
C ARG A 121 -9.84 -3.57 -11.17
N ALA A 122 -8.99 -2.65 -11.64
CA ALA A 122 -8.94 -1.27 -11.20
C ALA A 122 -8.70 -0.29 -12.35
N TYR A 123 -9.13 0.95 -12.15
CA TYR A 123 -8.81 2.09 -12.99
C TYR A 123 -8.63 3.32 -12.11
N GLY A 124 -7.80 4.26 -12.53
CA GLY A 124 -7.46 5.41 -11.68
C GLY A 124 -6.99 6.63 -12.45
N MET A 125 -6.91 7.73 -11.72
CA MET A 125 -6.39 9.01 -12.16
C MET A 125 -5.30 9.43 -11.18
N GLY A 126 -4.20 9.98 -11.69
CA GLY A 126 -3.13 10.52 -10.87
C GLY A 126 -2.17 11.33 -11.70
N GLY A 127 -1.25 11.99 -11.02
CA GLY A 127 -0.21 12.78 -11.67
C GLY A 127 0.58 13.61 -10.67
N ARG A 128 1.28 14.60 -11.20
CA ARG A 128 2.00 15.59 -10.39
C ARG A 128 1.52 16.99 -10.73
N SER A 129 0.96 17.68 -9.74
CA SER A 129 0.44 19.04 -9.89
C SER A 129 1.44 20.09 -9.42
N THR A 130 1.91 19.96 -8.17
CA THR A 130 2.59 21.06 -7.46
C THR A 130 3.94 20.69 -6.86
N LEU A 131 4.24 19.41 -6.61
CA LEU A 131 5.49 19.01 -5.97
C LEU A 131 6.66 18.98 -6.97
N LYS A 132 7.17 20.16 -7.32
CA LYS A 132 8.27 20.36 -8.28
C LYS A 132 9.54 20.84 -7.57
N GLY A 133 10.70 20.49 -8.13
CA GLY A 133 12.02 20.74 -7.56
C GLY A 133 12.70 19.45 -7.12
N GLU A 134 14.01 19.56 -6.85
CA GLU A 134 14.89 18.44 -6.59
C GLU A 134 14.39 17.57 -5.42
N ILE A 135 13.93 18.20 -4.34
CA ILE A 135 13.50 17.50 -3.12
C ILE A 135 12.27 16.61 -3.27
N TYR A 136 11.46 16.82 -4.32
CA TYR A 136 10.24 16.06 -4.54
C TYR A 136 10.42 14.88 -5.49
N GLY A 137 11.63 14.69 -6.03
CA GLY A 137 11.94 13.57 -6.91
C GLY A 137 10.95 13.46 -8.08
N ASN A 138 10.58 12.23 -8.42
CA ASN A 138 10.02 11.88 -9.72
C ASN A 138 8.71 11.06 -9.68
N VAL A 139 8.07 11.03 -8.51
CA VAL A 139 6.78 10.36 -8.24
C VAL A 139 5.58 11.27 -8.51
N PHE A 140 4.38 10.69 -8.50
CA PHE A 140 3.11 11.44 -8.52
C PHE A 140 2.81 12.04 -7.13
N ASP A 141 2.03 13.12 -7.08
CA ASP A 141 1.64 13.79 -5.83
C ASP A 141 0.18 13.58 -5.41
N HIS A 142 -0.61 12.93 -6.27
CA HIS A 142 -2.00 12.55 -5.98
C HIS A 142 -2.48 11.36 -6.82
N HIS A 143 -3.38 10.57 -6.23
CA HIS A 143 -4.01 9.40 -6.85
C HIS A 143 -5.46 9.26 -6.40
N ALA A 144 -6.32 8.88 -7.34
CA ALA A 144 -7.70 8.45 -7.12
C ALA A 144 -7.92 7.14 -7.89
N VAL A 145 -8.16 6.04 -7.19
CA VAL A 145 -8.26 4.70 -7.77
C VAL A 145 -9.61 4.08 -7.42
N VAL A 146 -10.25 3.47 -8.40
CA VAL A 146 -11.42 2.62 -8.22
C VAL A 146 -11.00 1.17 -8.41
N TYR A 147 -11.31 0.33 -7.42
CA TYR A 147 -11.18 -1.13 -7.51
C TYR A 147 -12.56 -1.76 -7.55
N GLU A 148 -12.77 -2.77 -8.38
CA GLU A 148 -14.05 -3.48 -8.49
C GLU A 148 -13.87 -4.96 -8.16
N PHE A 149 -14.74 -5.50 -7.31
CA PHE A 149 -14.81 -6.92 -6.97
C PHE A 149 -15.82 -7.64 -7.87
N ALA A 150 -15.70 -8.97 -7.96
CA ALA A 150 -16.58 -9.80 -8.80
C ALA A 150 -18.07 -9.65 -8.46
N ASN A 151 -18.42 -9.30 -7.22
CA ASN A 151 -19.79 -9.06 -6.77
C ASN A 151 -20.28 -7.63 -6.99
N GLY A 152 -19.52 -6.80 -7.72
CA GLY A 152 -19.86 -5.40 -8.04
C GLY A 152 -19.54 -4.38 -6.94
N VAL A 153 -19.08 -4.82 -5.76
CA VAL A 153 -18.60 -3.90 -4.72
C VAL A 153 -17.37 -3.16 -5.20
N ARG A 154 -17.31 -1.86 -4.91
CA ARG A 154 -16.19 -1.00 -5.27
C ARG A 154 -15.45 -0.47 -4.05
N ILE A 155 -14.14 -0.33 -4.19
CA ILE A 155 -13.32 0.51 -3.32
C ILE A 155 -13.04 1.82 -4.05
N TYR A 156 -13.29 2.95 -3.41
CA TYR A 156 -12.78 4.26 -3.83
C TYR A 156 -11.61 4.63 -2.93
N ALA A 157 -10.41 4.62 -3.49
CA ALA A 157 -9.17 4.84 -2.75
C ALA A 157 -8.48 6.14 -3.20
N TYR A 158 -8.17 7.01 -2.25
CA TYR A 158 -7.57 8.32 -2.51
C TYR A 158 -6.29 8.49 -1.69
N CYS A 159 -5.20 8.88 -2.32
CA CYS A 159 -4.02 9.36 -1.62
C CYS A 159 -3.43 10.62 -2.24
N ARG A 160 -2.78 11.43 -1.40
CA ARG A 160 -2.19 12.71 -1.79
C ARG A 160 -1.07 13.06 -0.83
N THR A 161 0.00 13.66 -1.36
CA THR A 161 1.16 14.14 -0.63
C THR A 161 1.36 15.66 -0.74
N ILE A 162 0.40 16.42 -1.25
CA ILE A 162 0.49 17.88 -1.37
C ILE A 162 0.21 18.56 -0.02
N ASP A 163 1.09 19.47 0.38
CA ASP A 163 0.99 20.26 1.62
C ASP A 163 -0.09 21.36 1.52
N ASN A 164 -0.49 21.92 2.66
CA ASN A 164 -1.50 23.00 2.78
C ASN A 164 -2.86 22.68 2.12
N CYS A 165 -3.22 21.39 2.08
CA CYS A 165 -4.48 20.90 1.54
C CYS A 165 -5.32 20.21 2.63
N TYR A 166 -6.59 19.92 2.35
CA TYR A 166 -7.46 19.15 3.25
C TYR A 166 -6.84 17.78 3.59
N ASN A 167 -6.70 17.45 4.87
CA ASN A 167 -6.11 16.18 5.31
C ASN A 167 -7.18 15.25 5.87
N GLU A 168 -7.07 13.97 5.54
CA GLU A 168 -7.96 12.93 6.03
C GLU A 168 -7.21 11.59 6.06
N ASN A 169 -7.42 10.82 7.13
CA ASN A 169 -7.07 9.40 7.16
C ASN A 169 -8.30 8.63 7.63
N SER A 170 -8.93 7.87 6.74
CA SER A 170 -10.16 7.13 6.99
C SER A 170 -10.19 5.80 6.25
N SER A 171 -10.91 4.83 6.83
CA SER A 171 -11.25 3.55 6.22
C SER A 171 -12.70 3.26 6.59
N LEU A 172 -13.59 3.50 5.62
CA LEU A 172 -15.03 3.47 5.80
C LEU A 172 -15.60 2.32 5.00
N ILE A 173 -16.28 1.40 5.68
CA ILE A 173 -16.98 0.28 5.05
C ILE A 173 -18.47 0.57 5.16
N LEU A 174 -19.13 0.83 4.04
CA LEU A 174 -20.55 1.16 4.01
C LEU A 174 -21.33 -0.08 3.59
N GLY A 175 -22.38 -0.40 4.32
CA GLY A 175 -23.27 -1.52 4.04
C GLY A 175 -24.74 -1.12 4.03
N THR A 176 -25.60 -2.08 3.70
CA THR A 176 -27.05 -1.84 3.56
C THR A 176 -27.77 -1.49 4.86
N LYS A 177 -27.19 -1.82 6.02
CA LYS A 177 -27.79 -1.61 7.35
C LYS A 177 -27.00 -0.64 8.24
N GLY A 178 -25.88 -0.12 7.75
CA GLY A 178 -25.02 0.75 8.53
C GLY A 178 -23.66 0.97 7.90
N ARG A 179 -22.75 1.56 8.68
CA ARG A 179 -21.38 1.81 8.28
C ARG A 179 -20.40 1.54 9.41
N CYS A 180 -19.22 1.09 9.05
CA CYS A 180 -18.08 0.92 9.93
C CYS A 180 -17.01 1.97 9.60
N ASP A 181 -16.61 2.77 10.59
CA ASP A 181 -15.35 3.51 10.56
C ASP A 181 -14.31 2.65 11.27
N LEU A 182 -13.49 1.98 10.47
CA LEU A 182 -12.57 0.95 10.95
C LEU A 182 -11.38 1.54 11.70
N LEU A 183 -10.97 2.78 11.39
CA LEU A 183 -9.90 3.46 12.15
C LEU A 183 -10.39 3.94 13.50
N ARG A 184 -11.67 4.34 13.59
CA ARG A 184 -12.29 4.73 14.87
C ARG A 184 -12.85 3.56 15.66
N LEU A 185 -12.85 2.35 15.08
CA LEU A 185 -13.42 1.13 15.67
C LEU A 185 -14.88 1.35 16.09
N THR A 186 -15.66 1.94 15.18
CA THR A 186 -17.07 2.27 15.40
C THR A 186 -17.96 1.77 14.27
N ILE A 187 -19.13 1.26 14.63
CA ILE A 187 -20.22 0.88 13.73
C ILE A 187 -21.44 1.73 14.09
N THR A 188 -22.10 2.28 13.07
CA THR A 188 -23.33 3.07 13.21
C THR A 188 -24.37 2.65 12.18
N GLY A 189 -25.65 2.66 12.55
CA GLY A 189 -26.75 2.24 11.67
C GLY A 189 -27.89 1.60 12.45
N GLU A 190 -28.45 0.51 11.93
CA GLU A 190 -29.43 -0.32 12.65
C GLU A 190 -28.85 -0.89 13.95
N THR A 191 -27.55 -1.22 13.94
CA THR A 191 -26.78 -1.56 15.14
C THR A 191 -25.71 -0.50 15.37
N ASN A 192 -25.58 -0.04 16.61
CA ASN A 192 -24.52 0.87 17.03
C ASN A 192 -23.53 0.14 17.93
N TRP A 193 -22.25 0.26 17.62
CA TRP A 193 -21.19 -0.32 18.42
C TRP A 193 -19.92 0.54 18.36
N LYS A 194 -19.17 0.55 19.45
CA LYS A 194 -17.86 1.17 19.54
C LYS A 194 -16.99 0.29 20.43
N GLN A 195 -15.73 0.08 20.04
CA GLN A 195 -14.80 -0.70 20.86
C GLN A 195 -14.84 -0.19 22.31
N PRO A 196 -15.16 -1.04 23.30
CA PRO A 196 -15.19 -0.65 24.70
C PRO A 196 -13.77 -0.44 25.25
N GLY A 197 -13.59 0.58 26.08
CA GLY A 197 -12.32 0.88 26.76
C GLY A 197 -11.38 1.80 25.98
N SER A 198 -10.20 2.04 26.55
CA SER A 198 -9.10 2.70 25.83
C SER A 198 -8.66 1.82 24.65
N PRO A 199 -8.15 2.41 23.55
CA PRO A 199 -7.46 1.65 22.50
C PRO A 199 -6.49 0.65 23.13
N SER A 200 -6.27 -0.51 22.48
CA SER A 200 -5.34 -1.55 22.96
C SER A 200 -4.14 -0.93 23.67
N LYS A 201 -3.86 -1.35 24.92
CA LYS A 201 -2.74 -0.82 25.71
C LYS A 201 -1.41 -0.91 24.94
N ASN A 202 -1.31 -1.90 24.05
CA ASN A 202 -0.19 -2.07 23.14
C ASN A 202 -0.58 -1.57 21.75
N ASN A 203 0.28 -0.75 21.19
CA ASN A 203 0.25 -0.34 19.80
C ASN A 203 0.34 -1.58 18.89
N ALA A 204 -0.35 -1.55 17.76
CA ALA A 204 -0.36 -2.63 16.79
C ALA A 204 1.02 -3.00 16.22
N TYR A 205 1.93 -2.03 16.09
CA TYR A 205 3.33 -2.26 15.70
C TYR A 205 4.10 -3.11 16.73
N ASP A 206 3.74 -3.03 18.01
CA ASP A 206 4.32 -3.91 19.03
C ASP A 206 3.70 -5.30 18.94
N LEU A 207 2.39 -5.38 18.66
CA LEU A 207 1.65 -6.64 18.63
C LEU A 207 2.09 -7.58 17.51
N GLU A 208 2.45 -7.06 16.33
CA GLU A 208 3.00 -7.88 15.24
C GLU A 208 4.37 -8.47 15.60
N HIS A 209 5.22 -7.71 16.30
CA HIS A 209 6.50 -8.20 16.81
C HIS A 209 6.33 -9.19 17.96
N VAL A 210 5.40 -8.94 18.88
CA VAL A 210 5.02 -9.89 19.94
C VAL A 210 4.58 -11.22 19.32
N ALA A 211 3.76 -11.18 18.26
CA ALA A 211 3.35 -12.39 17.54
C ALA A 211 4.53 -13.10 16.88
N LEU A 212 5.43 -12.37 16.19
CA LEU A 212 6.63 -12.93 15.59
C LEU A 212 7.54 -13.62 16.63
N PHE A 213 7.87 -12.94 17.72
CA PHE A 213 8.74 -13.49 18.76
C PHE A 213 8.06 -14.63 19.52
N GLY A 214 6.74 -14.57 19.70
CA GLY A 214 5.94 -15.68 20.23
C GLY A 214 6.03 -16.93 19.34
N ALA A 215 5.88 -16.76 18.02
CA ALA A 215 5.99 -17.83 17.04
C ALA A 215 7.39 -18.49 17.05
N ILE A 216 8.45 -17.68 17.08
CA ILE A 216 9.83 -18.16 17.16
C ILE A 216 10.06 -18.96 18.45
N ARG A 217 9.70 -18.40 19.61
CA ARG A 217 9.94 -19.05 20.92
C ARG A 217 9.12 -20.32 21.13
N SER A 218 7.91 -20.38 20.56
CA SER A 218 7.03 -21.56 20.67
C SER A 218 7.32 -22.64 19.63
N GLY A 219 8.19 -22.39 18.65
CA GLY A 219 8.42 -23.32 17.54
C GLY A 219 7.21 -23.51 16.61
N THR A 220 6.24 -22.59 16.65
CA THR A 220 5.03 -22.57 15.81
C THR A 220 5.11 -21.38 14.85
N PRO A 221 5.64 -21.59 13.63
CA PRO A 221 5.90 -20.49 12.70
C PRO A 221 4.63 -19.78 12.25
N LEU A 222 4.70 -18.46 12.10
CA LEU A 222 3.66 -17.65 11.47
C LEU A 222 4.08 -17.31 10.05
N ASN A 223 3.17 -17.42 9.09
CA ASN A 223 3.42 -17.03 7.72
C ASN A 223 2.27 -16.15 7.19
N ASN A 224 2.57 -14.88 6.98
CA ASN A 224 1.63 -13.87 6.51
C ASN A 224 1.58 -13.73 4.98
N GLY A 225 2.29 -14.60 4.27
CA GLY A 225 2.58 -14.43 2.85
C GLY A 225 1.36 -14.27 1.95
N ASP A 226 0.24 -14.93 2.28
CA ASP A 226 -1.01 -14.81 1.52
C ASP A 226 -1.46 -13.35 1.38
N TYR A 227 -1.66 -12.65 2.50
CA TYR A 227 -2.12 -11.27 2.47
C TYR A 227 -1.00 -10.27 2.18
N MET A 228 0.26 -10.58 2.49
CA MET A 228 1.40 -9.75 2.06
C MET A 228 1.43 -9.56 0.54
N VAL A 229 1.36 -10.68 -0.17
CA VAL A 229 1.42 -10.73 -1.63
C VAL A 229 0.16 -10.13 -2.23
N ARG A 230 -1.02 -10.54 -1.75
CA ARG A 230 -2.29 -10.02 -2.28
C ARG A 230 -2.40 -8.52 -2.10
N SER A 231 -2.19 -8.00 -0.88
CA SER A 231 -2.39 -6.58 -0.59
C SER A 231 -1.40 -5.69 -1.34
N THR A 232 -0.16 -6.16 -1.54
CA THR A 232 0.82 -5.43 -2.36
C THR A 232 0.45 -5.47 -3.84
N LEU A 233 -0.01 -6.60 -4.39
CA LEU A 233 -0.48 -6.61 -5.79
C LEU A 233 -1.71 -5.73 -6.03
N ILE A 234 -2.62 -5.63 -5.05
CA ILE A 234 -3.76 -4.73 -5.14
C ILE A 234 -3.27 -3.28 -5.27
N THR A 235 -2.29 -2.85 -4.46
CA THR A 235 -1.76 -1.48 -4.55
C THR A 235 -1.05 -1.23 -5.88
N LEU A 236 -0.27 -2.19 -6.38
CA LEU A 236 0.38 -2.11 -7.69
C LEU A 236 -0.63 -2.02 -8.83
N MET A 237 -1.72 -2.78 -8.77
CA MET A 237 -2.80 -2.72 -9.76
C MET A 237 -3.36 -1.30 -9.88
N GLY A 238 -3.61 -0.65 -8.74
CA GLY A 238 -4.07 0.73 -8.73
C GLY A 238 -3.04 1.72 -9.24
N GLN A 239 -1.79 1.60 -8.78
CA GLN A 239 -0.69 2.46 -9.22
C GLN A 239 -0.50 2.41 -10.74
N PHE A 240 -0.48 1.20 -11.30
CA PHE A 240 -0.24 0.99 -12.73
C PHE A 240 -1.42 1.49 -13.57
N SER A 241 -2.64 1.45 -13.03
CA SER A 241 -3.80 2.06 -13.68
C SER A 241 -3.68 3.58 -13.78
N CYS A 242 -3.18 4.25 -12.73
CA CYS A 242 -2.91 5.69 -12.75
C CYS A 242 -1.79 6.04 -13.74
N TYR A 243 -0.69 5.29 -13.71
CA TYR A 243 0.47 5.53 -14.59
C TYR A 243 0.16 5.37 -16.07
N SER A 244 -0.58 4.32 -16.43
CA SER A 244 -0.93 4.04 -17.82
C SER A 244 -2.16 4.83 -18.29
N GLY A 245 -3.03 5.25 -17.37
CA GLY A 245 -4.36 5.76 -17.70
C GLY A 245 -5.29 4.69 -18.29
N LYS A 246 -5.00 3.40 -18.04
CA LYS A 246 -5.80 2.26 -18.52
C LYS A 246 -6.41 1.51 -17.34
N GLU A 247 -7.47 0.77 -17.64
CA GLU A 247 -7.91 -0.29 -16.73
C GLU A 247 -6.85 -1.38 -16.66
N VAL A 248 -6.63 -1.89 -15.44
CA VAL A 248 -5.75 -3.01 -15.16
C VAL A 248 -6.57 -4.11 -14.47
N THR A 249 -6.54 -5.32 -15.03
CA THR A 249 -7.17 -6.49 -14.44
C THR A 249 -6.25 -7.20 -13.45
N TRP A 250 -6.83 -7.96 -12.52
CA TRP A 250 -6.07 -8.80 -11.59
C TRP A 250 -5.18 -9.80 -12.31
N ASP A 251 -5.66 -10.37 -13.42
CA ASP A 251 -4.90 -11.33 -14.22
C ASP A 251 -3.64 -10.70 -14.83
N GLN A 252 -3.78 -9.50 -15.41
CA GLN A 252 -2.66 -8.75 -15.97
C GLN A 252 -1.59 -8.45 -14.93
N ILE A 253 -1.97 -7.86 -13.79
CA ILE A 253 -0.98 -7.44 -12.79
C ILE A 253 -0.33 -8.65 -12.09
N SER A 254 -1.09 -9.72 -11.81
CA SER A 254 -0.58 -10.88 -11.06
C SER A 254 0.34 -11.79 -11.88
N LYS A 255 0.23 -11.76 -13.21
CA LYS A 255 1.07 -12.52 -14.15
C LYS A 255 2.15 -11.69 -14.84
N SER A 256 2.17 -10.38 -14.59
CA SER A 256 3.16 -9.49 -15.17
C SER A 256 4.57 -9.79 -14.63
N ASN A 257 5.56 -9.61 -15.51
CA ASN A 257 6.98 -9.62 -15.20
C ASN A 257 7.60 -8.22 -15.29
N TYR A 258 6.77 -7.17 -15.25
CA TYR A 258 7.25 -5.80 -15.20
C TYR A 258 8.14 -5.61 -13.97
N VAL A 259 9.24 -4.90 -14.17
CA VAL A 259 10.22 -4.56 -13.14
C VAL A 259 10.60 -3.10 -13.29
N HIS A 260 10.69 -2.37 -12.18
CA HIS A 260 11.32 -1.06 -12.18
C HIS A 260 12.83 -1.24 -12.32
N LEU A 261 13.44 -0.55 -13.27
CA LEU A 261 14.89 -0.56 -13.43
C LEU A 261 15.53 0.55 -12.58
N PRO A 262 16.72 0.32 -12.04
CA PRO A 262 17.55 -0.89 -12.10
C PRO A 262 17.01 -2.04 -11.25
N ARG A 263 17.36 -3.28 -11.61
CA ARG A 263 17.06 -4.43 -10.75
C ARG A 263 17.83 -4.33 -9.43
N PRO A 264 17.31 -4.83 -8.30
CA PRO A 264 17.99 -4.75 -7.00
C PRO A 264 19.43 -5.25 -7.02
N GLU A 265 19.73 -6.33 -7.74
CA GLU A 265 21.06 -6.92 -7.89
C GLU A 265 22.06 -6.02 -8.66
N ASP A 266 21.56 -5.06 -9.43
CA ASP A 266 22.37 -4.12 -10.22
C ASP A 266 22.63 -2.80 -9.49
N VAL A 267 21.96 -2.54 -8.36
CA VAL A 267 22.07 -1.28 -7.60
C VAL A 267 23.43 -1.18 -6.93
N ARG A 268 24.17 -0.10 -7.23
CA ARG A 268 25.48 0.21 -6.64
C ARG A 268 25.59 1.71 -6.36
N ALA A 269 26.40 2.11 -5.39
CA ALA A 269 26.59 3.53 -5.07
C ALA A 269 27.23 4.33 -6.23
N ASP A 270 28.05 3.67 -7.05
CA ASP A 270 28.80 4.26 -8.17
C ASP A 270 28.11 4.09 -9.54
N MET A 271 26.85 3.66 -9.57
CA MET A 271 26.14 3.46 -10.82
C MET A 271 25.68 4.78 -11.45
N GLU A 272 25.37 4.73 -12.76
CA GLU A 272 24.64 5.83 -13.37
C GLU A 272 23.22 5.91 -12.77
N PRO A 273 22.79 7.09 -12.29
CA PRO A 273 21.50 7.26 -11.67
C PRO A 273 20.38 7.06 -12.69
N PRO A 274 19.27 6.38 -12.34
CA PRO A 274 18.20 6.05 -13.30
C PRO A 274 17.45 7.28 -13.81
N VAL A 275 17.48 8.36 -13.03
CA VAL A 275 16.86 9.64 -13.36
C VAL A 275 17.78 10.77 -12.88
N ARG A 276 17.75 11.90 -13.59
CA ARG A 276 18.48 13.13 -13.24
C ARG A 276 17.51 14.33 -13.27
N PRO A 277 17.77 15.41 -12.53
CA PRO A 277 16.95 16.60 -12.61
C PRO A 277 17.10 17.27 -13.98
N GLY A 278 16.01 17.88 -14.46
CA GLY A 278 15.99 18.69 -15.67
C GLY A 278 16.61 20.09 -15.46
N PRO A 279 16.62 20.93 -16.50
CA PRO A 279 17.19 22.28 -16.43
C PRO A 279 16.56 23.21 -15.39
N ASP A 280 15.32 22.93 -14.98
CA ASP A 280 14.58 23.67 -13.93
C ASP A 280 14.84 23.12 -12.51
N GLY A 281 15.73 22.13 -12.38
CA GLY A 281 16.04 21.46 -11.11
C GLY A 281 15.00 20.42 -10.68
N SER A 282 13.94 20.18 -11.45
CA SER A 282 12.93 19.15 -11.15
C SER A 282 13.24 17.84 -11.85
N TYR A 283 13.01 16.70 -11.19
CA TYR A 283 13.06 15.41 -11.89
C TYR A 283 11.81 15.26 -12.78
N PRO A 284 11.94 14.67 -13.99
CA PRO A 284 10.79 14.34 -14.82
C PRO A 284 9.97 13.22 -14.16
N VAL A 285 8.64 13.34 -14.16
CA VAL A 285 7.78 12.23 -13.69
C VAL A 285 8.09 10.96 -14.47
N ALA A 286 8.16 9.82 -13.78
CA ALA A 286 8.53 8.54 -14.39
C ALA A 286 7.52 8.06 -15.45
N PHE A 287 6.24 8.40 -15.26
CA PHE A 287 5.13 7.91 -16.07
C PHE A 287 4.21 9.03 -16.51
N THR A 288 3.57 8.85 -17.66
CA THR A 288 2.61 9.80 -18.24
C THR A 288 1.32 9.05 -18.60
N PRO A 289 0.19 9.34 -17.93
CA PRO A 289 -1.09 8.70 -18.21
C PRO A 289 -1.47 8.87 -19.69
N GLY A 290 -1.92 7.78 -20.32
CA GLY A 290 -2.25 7.74 -21.75
C GLY A 290 -1.04 7.55 -22.69
N VAL A 291 0.20 7.60 -22.19
CA VAL A 291 1.44 7.44 -22.98
C VAL A 291 2.26 6.24 -22.50
N SER A 292 2.48 6.11 -21.19
CA SER A 292 3.27 5.03 -20.61
C SER A 292 2.64 3.65 -20.80
N LYS A 293 3.46 2.64 -21.12
CA LYS A 293 3.07 1.24 -21.30
C LYS A 293 3.78 0.38 -20.26
N LEU A 294 3.03 -0.35 -19.44
CA LEU A 294 3.54 -1.11 -18.28
C LEU A 294 3.17 -2.61 -18.32
N LEU A 295 1.94 -2.92 -18.75
CA LEU A 295 1.32 -4.25 -18.76
C LEU A 295 0.79 -4.58 -20.15
#